data_AF-A0A2T1D7E7-F1
#
_entry.id   AF-A0A2T1D7E7-F1
#
_cell.length_a   1.000
_cell.length_b   1.000
_cell.length_c   1.000
_cell.angle_alpha   90.00
_cell.angle_beta   90.00
_cell.angle_gamma   90.00
#
_symmetry.space_group_name_H-M   'P 1'
#
loop_
_entity.id
_entity.type
_entity.pdbx_description
1 polymer ?
#
loop_
_entity_poly.entity_id
_entity_poly.type
_entity_poly.pdbx_seq_one_letter_code
_entity_poly.pdbx_strand_id
1 'polypeptide(L)'
;MSSDAIDEGKQRLETVPSGFSETFQNQNEQGIHRQIIPMISNALEFLSDRQWSGHSDRLPTSIESMYSNLLEQAQTAVEEARYADAVALISGIPKNSQHYEIAQQLQNDWSQELLQQSTKFYQQGDLVRALSVLKTIPPTSQQHDRAVELHERWSNHAVWLERVLAAREARDWNGAIVAIEALEGTPLYHTVQVQEILQEAISSMLRPNDRLMQIASANLPTTSAIPPSLPSPSGLPSDSSSTSPMEPLPSPRLPVDVNQALDWTQPSPSPVSPPTLNEIPIANQNALPTADPLTVKPAIPQTSHSFNDPKPFSRQATTP
;
A
#
# COMPACT_ATOMS: atom_id res chain seq x y z
N MET A 1 23.84 61.44 34.29
CA MET A 1 22.60 60.85 34.85
C MET A 1 21.78 60.46 33.63
N SER A 2 22.04 59.25 33.12
CA SER A 2 21.19 58.05 33.32
C SER A 2 19.92 58.18 32.50
N SER A 3 19.84 57.48 31.37
CA SER A 3 19.18 56.15 31.25
C SER A 3 17.82 56.35 30.59
N ASP A 4 17.27 55.52 29.71
CA ASP A 4 17.76 54.33 29.02
C ASP A 4 16.84 54.06 27.82
N ALA A 5 17.46 53.49 26.78
CA ALA A 5 16.96 52.54 25.78
C ALA A 5 15.44 52.30 25.63
N ILE A 6 14.91 52.59 24.43
CA ILE A 6 13.74 51.91 23.86
C ILE A 6 14.26 50.76 23.00
N ASP A 7 13.93 49.55 23.45
CA ASP A 7 14.35 48.25 22.96
C ASP A 7 13.66 47.87 21.64
N GLU A 8 14.46 47.52 20.63
CA GLU A 8 14.02 46.97 19.35
C GLU A 8 13.67 45.48 19.52
N GLY A 9 12.40 45.21 19.84
CA GLY A 9 11.82 43.87 19.82
C GLY A 9 11.62 43.33 18.41
N LYS A 10 12.72 43.10 17.68
CA LYS A 10 12.76 42.40 16.39
C LYS A 10 12.42 40.93 16.65
N GLN A 11 11.14 40.57 16.55
CA GLN A 11 10.71 39.19 16.66
C GLN A 11 11.32 38.36 15.52
N ARG A 12 12.26 37.54 15.96
CA ARG A 12 12.99 36.51 15.24
C ARG A 12 11.98 35.54 14.64
N LEU A 13 11.87 35.51 13.32
CA LEU A 13 11.27 34.39 12.60
C LEU A 13 12.16 33.18 12.89
N GLU A 14 11.77 32.38 13.89
CA GLU A 14 12.36 31.07 14.10
C GLU A 14 11.92 30.17 12.94
N THR A 15 12.86 30.02 12.00
CA THR A 15 12.90 28.98 10.99
C THR A 15 12.65 27.65 11.67
N VAL A 16 11.44 27.11 11.52
CA VAL A 16 11.09 25.76 11.96
C VAL A 16 11.97 24.78 11.18
N PRO A 17 12.74 23.91 11.84
CA PRO A 17 13.53 22.92 11.14
C PRO A 17 12.60 21.90 10.49
N SER A 18 12.48 21.96 9.15
CA SER A 18 12.06 20.82 8.33
C SER A 18 13.06 19.68 8.53
N GLY A 19 12.81 18.85 9.53
CA GLY A 19 13.74 17.82 9.96
C GLY A 19 13.05 16.75 10.78
N PHE A 20 11.91 16.24 10.32
CA PHE A 20 11.32 15.04 10.89
C PHE A 20 10.64 14.18 9.81
N SER A 21 11.39 13.89 8.76
CA SER A 21 11.15 12.67 7.99
C SER A 21 11.89 11.55 8.71
N GLU A 22 11.27 11.05 9.78
CA GLU A 22 11.75 9.88 10.51
C GLU A 22 11.78 8.72 9.52
N THR A 23 12.99 8.42 9.09
CA THR A 23 13.28 7.36 8.15
C THR A 23 13.11 6.06 8.94
N PHE A 24 11.89 5.55 9.00
CA PHE A 24 11.63 4.15 9.36
C PHE A 24 12.15 3.27 8.23
N GLN A 25 13.48 3.23 8.13
CA GLN A 25 14.19 2.32 7.28
C GLN A 25 14.08 0.96 7.94
N ASN A 26 13.18 0.15 7.39
CA ASN A 26 13.12 -1.28 7.58
C ASN A 26 14.46 -1.88 7.07
N GLN A 27 15.49 -1.80 7.90
CA GLN A 27 16.90 -2.07 7.54
C GLN A 27 17.22 -3.56 7.44
N ASN A 28 16.25 -4.45 7.69
CA ASN A 28 16.53 -5.89 7.78
C ASN A 28 16.22 -6.70 6.50
N GLU A 29 15.70 -6.09 5.43
CA GLU A 29 15.40 -6.80 4.17
C GLU A 29 16.20 -6.30 2.95
N GLN A 30 16.93 -5.19 3.05
CA GLN A 30 17.65 -4.60 1.90
C GLN A 30 19.07 -5.13 1.67
N GLY A 31 19.61 -5.96 2.57
CA GLY A 31 21.00 -6.42 2.50
C GLY A 31 21.28 -7.45 1.41
N ILE A 32 20.33 -8.32 1.10
CA ILE A 32 20.53 -9.44 0.16
C ILE A 32 20.09 -9.07 -1.27
N HIS A 33 19.18 -8.11 -1.39
CA HIS A 33 18.59 -7.69 -2.67
C HIS A 33 19.52 -6.92 -3.61
N ARG A 34 20.56 -6.25 -3.10
CA ARG A 34 21.35 -5.32 -3.93
C ARG A 34 22.47 -5.94 -4.77
N GLN A 35 22.88 -7.18 -4.53
CA GLN A 35 24.03 -7.75 -5.28
C GLN A 35 23.65 -8.79 -6.33
N ILE A 36 22.54 -9.52 -6.17
CA ILE A 36 22.24 -10.66 -7.06
C ILE A 36 21.39 -10.23 -8.27
N ILE A 37 20.40 -9.36 -8.07
CA ILE A 37 19.48 -8.91 -9.12
C ILE A 37 20.20 -8.22 -10.32
N PRO A 38 21.15 -7.27 -10.14
CA PRO A 38 21.76 -6.61 -11.28
C PRO A 38 22.67 -7.52 -12.12
N MET A 39 23.21 -8.60 -11.54
CA MET A 39 24.01 -9.57 -12.29
C MET A 39 23.13 -10.43 -13.22
N ILE A 40 21.93 -10.81 -12.77
CA ILE A 40 20.99 -11.58 -13.59
C ILE A 40 20.46 -10.72 -14.74
N SER A 41 20.08 -9.47 -14.49
CA SER A 41 19.58 -8.57 -15.54
C SER A 41 20.59 -8.32 -16.65
N ASN A 42 21.87 -8.06 -16.32
CA ASN A 42 22.90 -7.83 -17.32
C ASN A 42 23.26 -9.09 -18.14
N ALA A 43 23.21 -10.27 -17.51
CA ALA A 43 23.44 -11.53 -18.22
C ALA A 43 22.29 -11.87 -19.18
N LEU A 44 21.05 -11.52 -18.82
CA LEU A 44 19.85 -11.78 -19.61
C LEU A 44 19.74 -10.84 -20.83
N GLU A 45 20.16 -9.59 -20.68
CA GLU A 45 20.18 -8.59 -21.76
C GLU A 45 21.17 -9.02 -22.86
N PHE A 46 22.34 -9.52 -22.47
CA PHE A 46 23.36 -10.02 -23.41
C PHE A 46 22.91 -11.26 -24.21
N LEU A 47 21.93 -12.02 -23.69
CA LEU A 47 21.39 -13.21 -24.35
C LEU A 47 20.23 -12.89 -25.30
N SER A 48 19.52 -11.77 -25.08
CA SER A 48 18.38 -11.36 -25.89
C SER A 48 18.80 -10.77 -27.25
N ASP A 49 19.96 -10.12 -27.31
CA ASP A 49 20.48 -9.51 -28.54
C ASP A 49 21.19 -10.49 -29.49
N ARG A 50 21.54 -11.70 -29.00
CA ARG A 50 21.98 -12.77 -29.90
C ARG A 50 20.76 -13.32 -30.63
N GLN A 51 20.43 -12.70 -31.76
CA GLN A 51 19.52 -13.24 -32.76
C GLN A 51 19.88 -14.70 -33.06
N TRP A 52 19.17 -15.64 -32.42
CA TRP A 52 19.10 -17.06 -32.75
C TRP A 52 18.35 -17.23 -34.08
N SER A 53 18.82 -16.54 -35.12
CA SER A 53 18.20 -16.36 -36.42
C SER A 53 18.30 -17.60 -37.32
N GLY A 54 18.39 -18.79 -36.73
CA GLY A 54 18.54 -20.01 -37.50
C GLY A 54 18.09 -21.29 -36.78
N HIS A 55 16.80 -21.62 -36.92
CA HIS A 55 16.28 -22.99 -37.03
C HIS A 55 16.27 -23.91 -35.79
N SER A 56 16.58 -23.41 -34.60
CA SER A 56 16.41 -24.19 -33.36
C SER A 56 15.29 -23.56 -32.53
N ASP A 57 14.07 -24.09 -32.61
CA ASP A 57 12.96 -23.71 -31.72
C ASP A 57 13.28 -23.97 -30.23
N ARG A 58 14.35 -24.74 -29.96
CA ARG A 58 14.78 -25.15 -28.62
C ARG A 58 16.10 -24.52 -28.23
N LEU A 59 16.16 -24.02 -26.99
CA LEU A 59 17.37 -23.50 -26.39
C LEU A 59 18.41 -24.62 -26.11
N PRO A 60 19.71 -24.30 -26.08
CA PRO A 60 20.74 -25.23 -25.66
C PRO A 60 20.46 -25.79 -24.25
N THR A 61 20.75 -27.08 -24.04
CA THR A 61 20.52 -27.77 -22.75
C THR A 61 21.17 -27.06 -21.57
N SER A 62 22.34 -26.43 -21.76
CA SER A 62 23.02 -25.66 -20.71
C SER A 62 22.22 -24.45 -20.22
N ILE A 63 21.49 -23.78 -21.13
CA ILE A 63 20.62 -22.64 -20.79
C ILE A 63 19.35 -23.16 -20.10
N GLU A 64 18.78 -24.25 -20.57
CA GLU A 64 17.61 -24.86 -19.93
C GLU A 64 17.89 -25.31 -18.49
N SER A 65 19.07 -25.89 -18.21
CA SER A 65 19.48 -26.23 -16.84
C SER A 65 19.56 -25.01 -15.92
N MET A 66 19.99 -23.85 -16.45
CA MET A 66 20.01 -22.61 -15.69
C MET A 66 18.59 -22.13 -15.34
N TYR A 67 17.64 -22.21 -16.28
CA TYR A 67 16.23 -21.87 -15.99
C TYR A 67 15.59 -22.84 -15.00
N SER A 68 15.91 -24.14 -15.08
CA SER A 68 15.47 -25.11 -14.08
C SER A 68 15.96 -24.73 -12.67
N ASN A 69 17.20 -24.24 -12.55
CA ASN A 69 17.74 -23.79 -11.26
C ASN A 69 17.10 -22.46 -10.80
N LEU A 70 16.75 -21.54 -11.71
CA LEU A 70 15.98 -20.34 -11.35
C LEU A 70 14.59 -20.69 -10.81
N LEU A 71 13.90 -21.68 -11.39
CA LEU A 71 12.62 -22.17 -10.87
C LEU A 71 12.74 -22.72 -9.45
N GLU A 72 13.79 -23.51 -9.18
CA GLU A 72 14.08 -24.04 -7.85
C GLU A 72 14.36 -22.92 -6.83
N GLN A 73 15.21 -21.95 -7.18
CA GLN A 73 15.49 -20.79 -6.33
C GLN A 73 14.22 -19.97 -6.05
N ALA A 74 13.37 -19.79 -7.05
CA ALA A 74 12.12 -19.08 -6.90
C ALA A 74 11.14 -19.82 -5.96
N GLN A 75 11.09 -21.15 -6.04
CA GLN A 75 10.31 -21.97 -5.10
C GLN A 75 10.82 -21.82 -3.66
N THR A 76 12.14 -21.89 -3.45
CA THR A 76 12.74 -21.62 -2.12
C THR A 76 12.39 -20.21 -1.62
N ALA A 77 12.39 -19.20 -2.48
CA ALA A 77 11.98 -17.85 -2.09
C ALA A 77 10.51 -17.80 -1.63
N VAL A 78 9.60 -18.56 -2.24
CA VAL A 78 8.19 -18.65 -1.81
C VAL A 78 8.04 -19.39 -0.48
N GLU A 79 8.81 -20.45 -0.24
CA GLU A 79 8.83 -21.13 1.06
C GLU A 79 9.23 -20.19 2.20
N GLU A 80 10.04 -19.18 1.90
CA GLU A 80 10.44 -18.10 2.81
C GLU A 80 9.49 -16.88 2.77
N ALA A 81 8.33 -17.00 2.11
CA ALA A 81 7.34 -15.95 1.89
C ALA A 81 7.86 -14.71 1.11
N ARG A 82 8.95 -14.84 0.34
CA ARG A 82 9.54 -13.79 -0.50
C ARG A 82 9.00 -13.82 -1.94
N TYR A 83 7.70 -13.61 -2.08
CA TYR A 83 6.99 -13.71 -3.38
C TYR A 83 7.50 -12.72 -4.45
N ALA A 84 7.87 -11.51 -4.05
CA ALA A 84 8.39 -10.51 -4.99
C ALA A 84 9.68 -11.00 -5.66
N ASP A 85 10.57 -11.63 -4.89
CA ASP A 85 11.83 -12.18 -5.35
C ASP A 85 11.59 -13.36 -6.28
N ALA A 86 10.68 -14.25 -5.89
CA ALA A 86 10.30 -15.42 -6.68
C ALA A 86 9.78 -15.02 -8.06
N VAL A 87 8.86 -14.05 -8.12
CA VAL A 87 8.31 -13.51 -9.36
C VAL A 87 9.39 -12.84 -10.22
N ALA A 88 10.29 -12.06 -9.60
CA ALA A 88 11.40 -11.44 -10.31
C ALA A 88 12.34 -12.48 -10.96
N LEU A 89 12.67 -13.56 -10.26
CA LEU A 89 13.55 -14.63 -10.75
C LEU A 89 13.01 -15.32 -12.01
N ILE A 90 11.70 -15.59 -12.07
CA ILE A 90 11.08 -16.35 -13.17
C ILE A 90 10.61 -15.48 -14.33
N SER A 91 10.46 -14.16 -14.12
CA SER A 91 10.03 -13.21 -15.15
C SER A 91 10.97 -13.11 -16.35
N GLY A 92 12.22 -13.56 -16.19
CA GLY A 92 13.25 -13.57 -17.23
C GLY A 92 13.26 -14.83 -18.11
N ILE A 93 12.40 -15.83 -17.86
CA ILE A 93 12.39 -17.06 -18.65
C ILE A 93 11.76 -16.78 -20.02
N PRO A 94 12.48 -17.00 -21.15
CA PRO A 94 11.99 -16.65 -22.47
C PRO A 94 10.96 -17.66 -22.99
N LYS A 95 10.11 -17.22 -23.92
CA LYS A 95 9.01 -18.02 -24.49
C LYS A 95 9.42 -19.31 -25.19
N ASN A 96 10.66 -19.40 -25.66
CA ASN A 96 11.21 -20.59 -26.32
C ASN A 96 11.90 -21.58 -25.36
N SER A 97 11.91 -21.29 -24.05
CA SER A 97 12.33 -22.27 -23.04
C SER A 97 11.24 -23.30 -22.82
N GLN A 98 11.64 -24.56 -22.62
CA GLN A 98 10.72 -25.62 -22.18
C GLN A 98 10.08 -25.34 -20.80
N HIS A 99 10.63 -24.40 -20.04
CA HIS A 99 10.16 -24.02 -18.71
C HIS A 99 9.17 -22.84 -18.72
N TYR A 100 8.91 -22.24 -19.87
CA TYR A 100 8.11 -21.01 -19.98
C TYR A 100 6.68 -21.16 -19.45
N GLU A 101 5.98 -22.24 -19.82
CA GLU A 101 4.58 -22.43 -19.39
C GLU A 101 4.45 -22.55 -17.87
N ILE A 102 5.36 -23.31 -17.24
CA ILE A 102 5.42 -23.49 -15.78
C ILE A 102 5.76 -22.14 -15.12
N ALA A 103 6.75 -21.42 -15.65
CA ALA A 103 7.12 -20.09 -15.15
C ALA A 103 5.94 -19.11 -15.23
N GLN A 104 5.23 -19.07 -16.36
CA GLN A 104 4.10 -18.17 -16.54
C GLN A 104 2.95 -18.48 -15.57
N GLN A 105 2.69 -19.77 -15.30
CA GLN A 105 1.69 -20.16 -14.32
C GLN A 105 2.09 -19.76 -12.90
N LEU A 106 3.31 -20.10 -12.46
CA LEU A 106 3.82 -19.69 -11.14
C LEU A 106 3.83 -18.17 -10.97
N GLN A 107 4.20 -17.43 -12.02
CA GLN A 107 4.19 -15.97 -12.00
C GLN A 107 2.79 -15.43 -11.71
N ASN A 108 1.74 -16.01 -12.31
CA ASN A 108 0.37 -15.60 -12.07
C ASN A 108 -0.09 -15.94 -10.65
N ASP A 109 0.19 -17.16 -10.17
CA ASP A 109 -0.19 -17.62 -8.84
C ASP A 109 0.47 -16.76 -7.75
N TRP A 110 1.77 -16.49 -7.87
CA TRP A 110 2.49 -15.67 -6.89
C TRP A 110 2.15 -14.17 -7.01
N SER A 111 1.77 -13.70 -8.18
CA SER A 111 1.22 -12.33 -8.33
C SER A 111 -0.10 -12.17 -7.59
N GLN A 112 -0.94 -13.21 -7.55
CA GLN A 112 -2.17 -13.19 -6.78
C GLN A 112 -1.89 -13.11 -5.27
N GLU A 113 -0.87 -13.83 -4.79
CA GLU A 113 -0.43 -13.72 -3.39
C GLU A 113 0.12 -12.32 -3.05
N LEU A 114 0.90 -11.69 -3.95
CA LEU A 114 1.34 -10.30 -3.78
C LEU A 114 0.17 -9.33 -3.65
N LEU A 115 -0.88 -9.50 -4.47
CA LEU A 115 -2.08 -8.68 -4.40
C LEU A 115 -2.82 -8.85 -3.05
N GLN A 116 -2.92 -10.09 -2.56
CA GLN A 116 -3.51 -10.37 -1.24
C GLN A 116 -2.69 -9.73 -0.10
N GLN A 117 -1.36 -9.86 -0.14
CA GLN A 117 -0.48 -9.22 0.86
C GLN A 117 -0.63 -7.70 0.85
N SER A 118 -0.63 -7.11 -0.34
CA SER A 118 -0.83 -5.68 -0.51
C SER A 118 -2.17 -5.20 0.05
N THR A 119 -3.24 -5.98 -0.17
CA THR A 119 -4.57 -5.70 0.40
C THR A 119 -4.57 -5.75 1.92
N LYS A 120 -3.85 -6.71 2.53
CA LYS A 120 -3.70 -6.77 3.99
C LYS A 120 -2.98 -5.55 4.54
N PHE A 121 -1.89 -5.11 3.91
CA PHE A 121 -1.19 -3.87 4.32
C PHE A 121 -2.10 -2.64 4.21
N TYR A 122 -2.87 -2.55 3.13
CA TYR A 122 -3.84 -1.47 2.95
C TYR A 122 -4.91 -1.45 4.05
N GLN A 123 -5.48 -2.60 4.42
CA GLN A 123 -6.45 -2.72 5.51
C GLN A 123 -5.87 -2.37 6.88
N GLN A 124 -4.56 -2.58 7.08
CA GLN A 124 -3.85 -2.22 8.30
C GLN A 124 -3.50 -0.72 8.38
N GLY A 125 -3.80 0.06 7.34
CA GLY A 125 -3.41 1.47 7.24
C GLY A 125 -2.01 1.69 6.68
N ASP A 126 -1.27 0.64 6.32
CA ASP A 126 0.07 0.74 5.77
C ASP A 126 0.06 0.86 4.24
N LEU A 127 -0.35 2.04 3.79
CA LEU A 127 -0.44 2.39 2.37
C LEU A 127 0.92 2.35 1.67
N VAL A 128 2.01 2.72 2.34
CA VAL A 128 3.35 2.74 1.74
C VAL A 128 3.80 1.32 1.38
N ARG A 129 3.67 0.37 2.32
CA ARG A 129 3.97 -1.04 2.03
C ARG A 129 3.01 -1.62 1.00
N ALA A 130 1.71 -1.34 1.11
CA ALA A 130 0.72 -1.81 0.14
C ALA A 130 1.09 -1.40 -1.30
N LEU A 131 1.32 -0.10 -1.54
CA LEU A 131 1.69 0.42 -2.85
C LEU A 131 3.03 -0.12 -3.34
N SER A 132 4.00 -0.33 -2.45
CA SER A 132 5.30 -0.93 -2.80
C SER A 132 5.14 -2.36 -3.31
N VAL A 133 4.27 -3.17 -2.69
CA VAL A 133 4.01 -4.55 -3.12
C VAL A 133 3.30 -4.59 -4.47
N LEU A 134 2.35 -3.70 -4.76
CA LEU A 134 1.68 -3.69 -6.07
C LEU A 134 2.66 -3.44 -7.23
N LYS A 135 3.69 -2.62 -7.00
CA LYS A 135 4.70 -2.31 -8.03
C LYS A 135 5.57 -3.50 -8.42
N THR A 136 5.62 -4.56 -7.62
CA THR A 136 6.42 -5.75 -7.93
C THR A 136 5.69 -6.72 -8.86
N ILE A 137 4.39 -6.53 -9.10
CA ILE A 137 3.58 -7.38 -9.99
C ILE A 137 3.96 -7.08 -11.46
N PRO A 138 4.51 -8.07 -12.20
CA PRO A 138 5.06 -7.85 -13.53
C PRO A 138 3.96 -7.63 -14.57
N PRO A 139 4.24 -6.88 -15.66
CA PRO A 139 3.27 -6.59 -16.72
C PRO A 139 2.81 -7.81 -17.52
N THR A 140 3.54 -8.92 -17.45
CA THR A 140 3.19 -10.19 -18.09
C THR A 140 2.21 -11.03 -17.26
N SER A 141 1.89 -10.62 -16.04
CA SER A 141 0.96 -11.32 -15.14
C SER A 141 -0.49 -10.96 -15.45
N GLN A 142 -1.41 -11.92 -15.28
CA GLN A 142 -2.85 -11.67 -15.37
C GLN A 142 -3.36 -10.68 -14.30
N GLN A 143 -2.60 -10.50 -13.21
CA GLN A 143 -2.97 -9.59 -12.11
C GLN A 143 -2.49 -8.16 -12.34
N HIS A 144 -1.76 -7.87 -13.41
CA HIS A 144 -1.14 -6.56 -13.62
C HIS A 144 -2.14 -5.41 -13.72
N ASP A 145 -3.14 -5.53 -14.59
CA ASP A 145 -4.13 -4.46 -14.79
C ASP A 145 -4.86 -4.14 -13.49
N ARG A 146 -5.18 -5.18 -12.70
CA ARG A 146 -5.78 -5.02 -11.38
C ARG A 146 -4.84 -4.32 -10.40
N ALA A 147 -3.56 -4.67 -10.41
CA ALA A 147 -2.56 -4.03 -9.57
C ALA A 147 -2.40 -2.54 -9.90
N VAL A 148 -2.42 -2.18 -11.18
CA VAL A 148 -2.37 -0.77 -11.64
C VAL A 148 -3.59 0.01 -11.17
N GLU A 149 -4.80 -0.55 -11.34
CA GLU A 149 -6.04 0.07 -10.88
C GLU A 149 -6.02 0.32 -9.35
N LEU A 150 -5.62 -0.69 -8.58
CA LEU A 150 -5.51 -0.56 -7.12
C LEU A 150 -4.43 0.45 -6.72
N HIS A 151 -3.30 0.47 -7.41
CA HIS A 151 -2.22 1.41 -7.14
C HIS A 151 -2.70 2.85 -7.34
N GLU A 152 -3.39 3.15 -8.44
CA GLU A 152 -3.95 4.49 -8.69
C GLU A 152 -4.95 4.89 -7.59
N ARG A 153 -5.91 4.01 -7.29
CA ARG A 153 -6.92 4.27 -6.26
C ARG A 153 -6.31 4.52 -4.90
N TRP A 154 -5.42 3.64 -4.45
CA TRP A 154 -4.82 3.73 -3.12
C TRP A 154 -3.80 4.87 -3.02
N SER A 155 -3.17 5.30 -4.12
CA SER A 155 -2.34 6.50 -4.14
C SER A 155 -3.16 7.75 -3.79
N ASN A 156 -4.40 7.86 -4.28
CA ASN A 156 -5.30 8.95 -3.91
C ASN A 156 -5.69 8.90 -2.42
N HIS A 157 -5.93 7.69 -1.88
CA HIS A 157 -6.21 7.53 -0.46
C HIS A 157 -5.02 7.91 0.42
N ALA A 158 -3.79 7.66 -0.03
CA ALA A 158 -2.58 8.06 0.68
C ALA A 158 -2.47 9.59 0.83
N VAL A 159 -2.86 10.36 -0.19
CA VAL A 159 -2.90 11.83 -0.11
C VAL A 159 -3.88 12.29 0.98
N TRP A 160 -5.04 11.65 1.11
CA TRP A 160 -5.99 11.99 2.16
C TRP A 160 -5.48 11.62 3.55
N LEU A 161 -4.90 10.43 3.70
CA LEU A 161 -4.28 10.03 4.97
C LEU A 161 -3.16 10.98 5.38
N GLU A 162 -2.30 11.41 4.45
CA GLU A 162 -1.26 12.41 4.72
C GLU A 162 -1.87 13.74 5.18
N ARG A 163 -2.97 14.19 4.57
CA ARG A 163 -3.71 15.39 5.03
C ARG A 163 -4.27 15.24 6.44
N VAL A 164 -4.80 14.06 6.79
CA VAL A 164 -5.27 13.77 8.15
C VAL A 164 -4.12 13.92 9.15
N LEU A 165 -2.95 13.35 8.85
CA LEU A 165 -1.77 13.41 9.70
C LEU A 165 -1.23 14.84 9.83
N ALA A 166 -1.09 15.55 8.71
CA ALA A 166 -0.62 16.94 8.71
C ALA A 166 -1.56 17.88 9.48
N ALA A 167 -2.88 17.71 9.32
CA ALA A 167 -3.87 18.49 10.06
C ALA A 167 -3.82 18.19 11.56
N ARG A 168 -3.64 16.92 11.95
CA ARG A 168 -3.42 16.52 13.35
C ARG A 168 -2.18 17.21 13.94
N GLU A 169 -1.04 17.16 13.25
CA GLU A 169 0.20 17.80 13.69
C GLU A 169 0.05 19.32 13.83
N ALA A 170 -0.67 19.96 12.91
CA ALA A 170 -0.99 21.38 12.96
C ALA A 170 -2.05 21.74 14.02
N ARG A 171 -2.65 20.75 14.70
CA ARG A 171 -3.83 20.89 15.57
C ARG A 171 -5.02 21.55 14.87
N ASP A 172 -5.10 21.40 13.55
CA ASP A 172 -6.26 21.79 12.75
C ASP A 172 -7.30 20.67 12.79
N TRP A 173 -8.03 20.60 13.90
CA TRP A 173 -9.03 19.55 14.12
C TRP A 173 -10.16 19.58 13.09
N ASN A 174 -10.50 20.75 12.55
CA ASN A 174 -11.51 20.88 11.51
C ASN A 174 -10.98 20.33 10.17
N GLY A 175 -9.75 20.67 9.80
CA GLY A 175 -9.08 20.10 8.63
C GLY A 175 -8.92 18.58 8.73
N ALA A 176 -8.61 18.06 9.93
CA ALA A 176 -8.49 16.63 10.18
C ALA A 176 -9.82 15.91 9.95
N ILE A 177 -10.94 16.41 10.50
CA ILE A 177 -12.27 15.82 10.29
C ILE A 177 -12.66 15.81 8.82
N VAL A 178 -12.48 16.93 8.10
CA VAL A 178 -12.78 17.01 6.65
C VAL A 178 -11.95 16.01 5.85
N ALA A 179 -10.68 15.83 6.19
CA ALA A 179 -9.82 14.85 5.52
C ALA A 179 -10.21 13.39 5.87
N ILE A 180 -10.68 13.13 7.10
CA ILE A 180 -11.18 11.81 7.53
C ILE A 180 -12.51 11.47 6.82
N GLU A 181 -13.41 12.45 6.64
CA GLU A 181 -14.65 12.28 5.87
C GLU A 181 -14.36 11.88 4.42
N ALA A 182 -13.29 12.39 3.82
CA ALA A 182 -12.86 11.98 2.47
C ALA A 182 -12.40 10.51 2.39
N LEU A 183 -12.08 9.88 3.54
CA LEU A 183 -11.76 8.45 3.63
C LEU A 183 -12.99 7.59 3.93
N GLU A 184 -14.18 8.17 4.15
CA GLU A 184 -15.40 7.43 4.43
C GLU A 184 -15.72 6.43 3.32
N GLY A 185 -16.12 5.20 3.70
CA GLY A 185 -16.36 4.10 2.76
C GLY A 185 -15.08 3.38 2.30
N THR A 186 -13.90 3.83 2.71
CA THR A 186 -12.65 3.09 2.51
C THR A 186 -12.30 2.25 3.75
N PRO A 187 -11.57 1.12 3.59
CA PRO A 187 -11.03 0.38 4.74
C PRO A 187 -10.15 1.21 5.69
N LEU A 188 -9.52 2.28 5.19
CA LEU A 188 -8.67 3.15 6.00
C LEU A 188 -9.45 3.89 7.08
N TYR A 189 -10.71 4.22 6.82
CA TYR A 189 -11.58 4.88 7.79
C TYR A 189 -11.68 4.09 9.09
N HIS A 190 -11.69 2.75 9.00
CA HIS A 190 -11.83 1.86 10.16
C HIS A 190 -10.50 1.50 10.82
N THR A 191 -9.38 2.05 10.35
CA THR A 191 -8.08 1.81 10.99
C THR A 191 -8.02 2.49 12.35
N VAL A 192 -7.30 1.86 13.29
CA VAL A 192 -7.12 2.39 14.65
C VAL A 192 -6.56 3.81 14.62
N GLN A 193 -5.57 4.07 13.75
CA GLN A 193 -4.95 5.38 13.62
C GLN A 193 -5.95 6.48 13.23
N VAL A 194 -6.80 6.24 12.22
CA VAL A 194 -7.79 7.23 11.78
C VAL A 194 -8.85 7.45 12.85
N GLN A 195 -9.30 6.38 13.52
CA GLN A 195 -10.30 6.49 14.59
C GLN A 195 -9.77 7.23 15.83
N GLU A 196 -8.51 7.02 16.20
CA GLU A 196 -7.86 7.78 17.28
C GLU A 196 -7.79 9.28 16.97
N ILE A 197 -7.41 9.64 15.74
CA ILE A 197 -7.34 11.05 15.32
C ILE A 197 -8.74 11.67 15.31
N LEU A 198 -9.75 10.93 14.84
CA LEU A 198 -11.14 11.38 14.86
C LEU A 198 -11.60 11.64 16.30
N GLN A 199 -11.33 10.72 17.22
CA GLN A 199 -11.69 10.88 18.64
C GLN A 199 -10.98 12.06 19.28
N GLU A 200 -9.71 12.27 18.98
CA GLU A 200 -8.90 13.40 19.45
C GLU A 200 -9.45 14.73 18.93
N ALA A 201 -9.82 14.80 17.65
CA ALA A 201 -10.41 15.97 17.02
C ALA A 201 -11.76 16.35 17.65
N ILE A 202 -12.66 15.36 17.83
CA ILE A 202 -13.97 15.57 18.46
C ILE A 202 -13.79 16.07 19.91
N SER A 203 -12.89 15.45 20.67
CA SER A 203 -12.62 15.83 22.06
C SER A 203 -12.05 17.25 22.17
N SER A 204 -11.18 17.62 21.23
CA SER A 204 -10.57 18.95 21.18
C SER A 204 -11.57 20.04 20.80
N MET A 205 -12.54 19.74 19.94
CA MET A 205 -13.62 20.66 19.58
C MET A 205 -14.66 20.85 20.68
N LEU A 206 -14.91 19.80 21.48
CA LEU A 206 -15.88 19.85 22.58
C LEU A 206 -15.33 20.48 23.86
N ARG A 207 -14.01 20.69 23.98
CA ARG A 207 -13.47 21.41 25.13
C ARG A 207 -14.06 22.82 25.14
N PRO A 208 -14.86 23.17 26.17
CA PRO A 208 -15.42 24.51 26.26
C PRO A 208 -14.23 25.48 26.27
N ASN A 209 -14.21 26.38 25.28
CA ASN A 209 -13.16 27.38 25.15
C ASN A 209 -12.94 28.01 26.54
N ASP A 210 -11.72 27.99 27.07
CA ASP A 210 -11.43 28.48 28.42
C ASP A 210 -11.97 29.90 28.65
N ARG A 211 -12.10 30.67 27.57
CA ARG A 211 -12.77 31.97 27.56
C ARG A 211 -14.24 31.93 27.94
N LEU A 212 -15.01 30.93 27.47
CA LEU A 212 -16.39 30.73 27.90
C LEU A 212 -16.47 30.36 29.37
N MET A 213 -15.54 29.53 29.87
CA MET A 213 -15.45 29.22 31.30
C MET A 213 -15.03 30.43 32.13
N GLN A 214 -14.18 31.32 31.59
CA GLN A 214 -13.82 32.58 32.25
C GLN A 214 -14.97 33.59 32.27
N ILE A 215 -15.76 33.69 31.20
CA ILE A 215 -16.95 34.57 31.18
C ILE A 215 -18.03 34.04 32.13
N ALA A 216 -18.22 32.72 32.17
CA ALA A 216 -19.16 32.10 33.11
C ALA A 216 -18.72 32.29 34.56
N SER A 217 -17.41 32.22 34.85
CA SER A 217 -16.89 32.44 36.21
C SER A 217 -16.82 33.91 36.62
N ALA A 218 -16.59 34.84 35.68
CA ALA A 218 -16.55 36.28 35.95
C ALA A 218 -17.93 36.90 36.30
N ASN A 219 -19.03 36.26 35.89
CA ASN A 219 -20.39 36.73 36.15
C ASN A 219 -21.10 36.01 37.31
N LEU A 220 -20.40 35.15 38.07
CA LEU A 220 -20.97 34.61 39.29
C LEU A 220 -21.06 35.75 40.33
N PRO A 221 -22.26 36.11 40.83
CA PRO A 221 -22.35 37.05 41.92
C PRO A 221 -21.54 36.50 43.08
N THR A 222 -20.60 37.29 43.58
CA THR A 222 -19.90 37.00 44.83
C THR A 222 -20.95 37.02 45.94
N THR A 223 -21.64 35.91 46.13
CA THR A 223 -22.57 35.71 47.24
C THR A 223 -21.71 35.72 48.49
N SER A 224 -21.63 36.90 49.10
CA SER A 224 -21.03 37.11 50.40
C SER A 224 -21.65 36.10 51.38
N ALA A 225 -20.80 35.27 51.97
CA ALA A 225 -21.17 34.13 52.79
C ALA A 225 -22.14 34.55 53.90
N ILE A 226 -23.37 34.00 53.83
CA ILE A 226 -24.23 33.89 55.00
C ILE A 226 -23.86 32.54 55.64
N PRO A 227 -23.34 32.51 56.88
CA PRO A 227 -22.97 31.26 57.54
C PRO A 227 -24.23 30.41 57.79
N PRO A 228 -24.24 29.12 57.37
CA PRO A 228 -25.35 28.23 57.67
C PRO A 228 -25.25 27.74 59.13
N SER A 229 -26.19 28.16 59.96
CA SER A 229 -26.44 27.54 61.25
C SER A 229 -26.99 26.12 61.04
N LEU A 230 -26.23 25.11 61.48
CA LEU A 230 -26.63 23.70 61.49
C LEU A 230 -27.82 23.46 62.45
N PRO A 231 -28.87 22.75 61.99
CA PRO A 231 -29.63 21.87 62.87
C PRO A 231 -29.13 20.43 62.71
N SER A 232 -28.60 19.86 63.79
CA SER A 232 -28.30 18.43 63.94
C SER A 232 -29.58 17.59 63.88
N PRO A 233 -29.64 16.54 63.03
CA PRO A 233 -30.56 15.43 63.24
C PRO A 233 -29.81 14.25 63.86
N SER A 234 -29.98 14.09 65.17
CA SER A 234 -29.81 12.81 65.85
C SER A 234 -30.91 11.86 65.39
N GLY A 235 -30.56 10.62 65.04
CA GLY A 235 -31.54 9.53 64.93
C GLY A 235 -31.19 8.47 63.90
N LEU A 236 -30.36 7.50 64.30
CA LEU A 236 -30.45 6.14 63.76
C LEU A 236 -31.85 5.57 64.04
N PRO A 237 -32.37 4.73 63.15
CA PRO A 237 -32.42 3.32 63.52
C PRO A 237 -31.82 2.41 62.45
N SER A 238 -30.96 1.51 62.92
CA SER A 238 -30.70 0.21 62.31
C SER A 238 -32.02 -0.53 62.14
N ASP A 239 -32.27 -1.10 60.95
CA ASP A 239 -32.79 -2.46 60.88
C ASP A 239 -32.77 -3.06 59.47
N SER A 240 -32.57 -4.38 59.49
CA SER A 240 -33.01 -5.37 58.50
C SER A 240 -32.21 -5.52 57.20
N SER A 241 -31.17 -6.34 57.33
CA SER A 241 -30.89 -7.50 56.48
C SER A 241 -32.05 -7.92 55.56
N SER A 242 -31.87 -7.79 54.25
CA SER A 242 -32.59 -8.61 53.27
C SER A 242 -31.60 -9.09 52.23
N THR A 243 -31.05 -10.27 52.50
CA THR A 243 -30.26 -11.08 51.58
C THR A 243 -31.23 -11.65 50.54
N SER A 244 -31.43 -10.94 49.43
CA SER A 244 -31.98 -11.56 48.22
C SER A 244 -30.90 -12.44 47.60
N PRO A 245 -31.19 -13.72 47.30
CA PRO A 245 -30.28 -14.56 46.52
C PRO A 245 -30.13 -13.92 45.15
N MET A 246 -28.90 -13.55 44.81
CA MET A 246 -28.57 -13.02 43.50
C MET A 246 -28.76 -14.16 42.50
N GLU A 247 -29.90 -14.14 41.80
CA GLU A 247 -30.13 -14.93 40.61
C GLU A 247 -29.01 -14.60 39.62
N PRO A 248 -28.22 -15.59 39.16
CA PRO A 248 -27.13 -15.33 38.25
C PRO A 248 -27.74 -14.80 36.95
N LEU A 249 -27.50 -13.52 36.66
CA LEU A 249 -27.80 -12.94 35.36
C LEU A 249 -27.23 -13.89 34.29
N PRO A 250 -28.03 -14.30 33.28
CA PRO A 250 -27.49 -14.98 32.13
C PRO A 250 -26.47 -14.02 31.51
N SER A 251 -25.21 -14.46 31.47
CA SER A 251 -24.17 -13.76 30.73
C SER A 251 -24.72 -13.41 29.36
N PRO A 252 -24.62 -12.14 28.90
CA PRO A 252 -24.95 -11.83 27.53
C PRO A 252 -24.00 -12.66 26.65
N ARG A 253 -24.51 -13.78 26.12
CA ARG A 253 -23.91 -14.43 24.96
C ARG A 253 -24.01 -13.39 23.85
N LEU A 254 -22.91 -12.68 23.60
CA LEU A 254 -22.65 -12.09 22.31
C LEU A 254 -22.06 -13.20 21.44
N PRO A 255 -22.79 -13.78 20.48
CA PRO A 255 -22.17 -14.44 19.36
C PRO A 255 -21.78 -13.35 18.37
N VAL A 256 -20.64 -12.70 18.59
CA VAL A 256 -20.01 -11.95 17.51
C VAL A 256 -18.55 -12.37 17.50
N ASP A 257 -18.33 -13.46 16.78
CA ASP A 257 -17.05 -13.79 16.20
C ASP A 257 -16.70 -12.64 15.23
N VAL A 258 -15.90 -11.68 15.71
CA VAL A 258 -15.39 -10.53 14.91
C VAL A 258 -14.33 -10.99 13.89
N ASN A 259 -14.14 -12.30 13.71
CA ASN A 259 -13.44 -12.87 12.55
C ASN A 259 -14.39 -13.34 11.43
N GLN A 260 -15.66 -12.92 11.41
CA GLN A 260 -16.40 -12.91 10.16
C GLN A 260 -15.82 -11.84 9.25
N ALA A 261 -14.85 -12.28 8.45
CA ALA A 261 -14.44 -11.65 7.22
C ALA A 261 -15.65 -11.00 6.55
N LEU A 262 -15.54 -9.72 6.20
CA LEU A 262 -16.32 -9.18 5.09
C LEU A 262 -15.97 -10.02 3.86
N ASP A 263 -16.78 -11.07 3.66
CA ASP A 263 -16.90 -11.80 2.42
C ASP A 263 -17.54 -10.86 1.40
N TRP A 264 -16.73 -9.94 0.87
CA TRP A 264 -16.95 -9.46 -0.48
C TRP A 264 -16.65 -10.65 -1.38
N THR A 265 -17.69 -11.45 -1.63
CA THR A 265 -17.63 -12.63 -2.49
C THR A 265 -17.27 -12.18 -3.91
N GLN A 266 -15.97 -12.03 -4.15
CA GLN A 266 -15.41 -12.19 -5.47
C GLN A 266 -15.71 -13.64 -5.87
N PRO A 267 -16.36 -13.91 -7.01
CA PRO A 267 -16.66 -15.28 -7.42
C PRO A 267 -15.36 -16.06 -7.45
N SER A 268 -15.27 -17.05 -6.56
CA SER A 268 -14.11 -17.93 -6.42
C SER A 268 -13.87 -18.61 -7.77
N PRO A 269 -12.74 -18.39 -8.47
CA PRO A 269 -12.37 -19.30 -9.54
C PRO A 269 -12.20 -20.66 -8.88
N SER A 270 -12.94 -21.65 -9.37
CA SER A 270 -12.89 -23.01 -8.85
C SER A 270 -11.43 -23.47 -8.72
N PRO A 271 -11.06 -24.19 -7.66
CA PRO A 271 -9.69 -24.69 -7.51
C PRO A 271 -9.36 -25.54 -8.74
N VAL A 272 -8.48 -25.01 -9.59
CA VAL A 272 -7.85 -25.81 -10.63
C VAL A 272 -6.87 -26.70 -9.88
N SER A 273 -7.25 -27.96 -9.69
CA SER A 273 -6.32 -28.98 -9.19
C SER A 273 -5.02 -28.90 -10.00
N PRO A 274 -3.83 -28.99 -9.37
CA PRO A 274 -2.59 -29.10 -10.12
C PRO A 274 -2.72 -30.30 -11.07
N PRO A 275 -2.30 -30.18 -12.35
CA PRO A 275 -2.32 -31.32 -13.24
C PRO A 275 -1.42 -32.40 -12.65
N THR A 276 -2.02 -33.52 -12.25
CA THR A 276 -1.30 -34.74 -11.95
C THR A 276 -0.50 -35.09 -13.18
N LEU A 277 0.82 -35.14 -13.03
CA LEU A 277 1.80 -35.43 -14.07
C LEU A 277 1.70 -36.92 -14.44
N ASN A 278 0.63 -37.29 -15.13
CA ASN A 278 0.37 -38.63 -15.63
C ASN A 278 0.37 -38.61 -17.16
N GLU A 279 1.35 -39.34 -17.72
CA GLU A 279 1.44 -39.90 -19.08
C GLU A 279 0.62 -39.25 -20.19
N ILE A 280 1.31 -38.52 -21.08
CA ILE A 280 0.81 -38.21 -22.42
C ILE A 280 1.12 -39.40 -23.35
N PRO A 281 0.11 -40.12 -23.87
CA PRO A 281 0.31 -41.01 -25.01
C PRO A 281 0.45 -40.17 -26.28
N ILE A 282 1.55 -40.39 -27.01
CA ILE A 282 1.78 -39.84 -28.35
C ILE A 282 0.78 -40.49 -29.29
N ALA A 283 -0.24 -39.75 -29.73
CA ALA A 283 -1.13 -40.14 -30.81
C ALA A 283 -1.01 -39.15 -31.97
N ASN A 284 -0.40 -39.65 -33.04
CA ASN A 284 -0.54 -39.19 -34.42
C ASN A 284 -1.96 -38.74 -34.74
N GLN A 285 -2.12 -37.60 -35.42
CA GLN A 285 -2.99 -37.51 -36.58
C GLN A 285 -2.75 -36.25 -37.43
N ASN A 286 -2.29 -36.53 -38.65
CA ASN A 286 -2.44 -35.71 -39.84
C ASN A 286 -3.89 -35.23 -40.01
N ALA A 287 -4.10 -33.95 -40.33
CA ALA A 287 -4.93 -33.52 -41.46
C ALA A 287 -4.88 -32.00 -41.62
N LEU A 288 -4.35 -31.58 -42.78
CA LEU A 288 -4.37 -30.23 -43.33
C LEU A 288 -5.79 -29.92 -43.86
N PRO A 289 -6.26 -28.66 -43.74
CA PRO A 289 -6.99 -28.07 -44.85
C PRO A 289 -6.33 -26.78 -45.33
N THR A 290 -5.99 -26.78 -46.62
CA THR A 290 -5.61 -25.63 -47.44
C THR A 290 -6.78 -24.65 -47.52
N ALA A 291 -6.56 -23.39 -47.12
CA ALA A 291 -7.43 -22.26 -47.44
C ALA A 291 -6.60 -21.16 -48.10
N ASP A 292 -7.10 -20.70 -49.25
CA ASP A 292 -6.48 -19.72 -50.15
C ASP A 292 -6.22 -18.35 -49.50
N PRO A 293 -5.09 -17.68 -49.81
CA PRO A 293 -4.88 -16.30 -49.40
C PRO A 293 -5.54 -15.31 -50.38
N LEU A 294 -6.64 -14.70 -49.95
CA LEU A 294 -7.17 -13.50 -50.58
C LEU A 294 -6.18 -12.34 -50.40
N THR A 295 -5.63 -11.89 -51.52
CA THR A 295 -4.78 -10.70 -51.63
C THR A 295 -5.62 -9.44 -51.37
N VAL A 296 -5.42 -8.81 -50.21
CA VAL A 296 -5.90 -7.44 -49.94
C VAL A 296 -4.69 -6.53 -49.83
N LYS A 297 -4.53 -5.69 -50.85
CA LYS A 297 -3.52 -4.63 -50.96
C LYS A 297 -3.90 -3.46 -50.05
N PRO A 298 -3.12 -3.11 -49.02
CA PRO A 298 -3.36 -1.89 -48.26
C PRO A 298 -2.78 -0.69 -49.00
N ALA A 299 -3.61 0.35 -49.15
CA ALA A 299 -3.20 1.65 -49.65
C ALA A 299 -2.38 2.39 -48.58
N ILE A 300 -1.19 2.85 -48.96
CA ILE A 300 -0.29 3.66 -48.13
C ILE A 300 -0.74 5.13 -48.26
N PRO A 301 -1.15 5.82 -47.18
CA PRO A 301 -1.24 7.28 -47.19
C PRO A 301 0.17 7.87 -47.10
N GLN A 302 0.55 8.66 -48.11
CA GLN A 302 1.76 9.47 -48.09
C GLN A 302 1.55 10.67 -47.16
N THR A 303 2.13 10.63 -45.96
CA THR A 303 2.33 11.80 -45.11
C THR A 303 3.74 12.33 -45.32
N SER A 304 3.86 13.38 -46.13
CA SER A 304 5.04 14.22 -46.25
C SER A 304 5.26 14.99 -44.93
N HIS A 305 6.19 14.53 -44.11
CA HIS A 305 6.73 15.31 -43.00
C HIS A 305 8.06 15.96 -43.39
N SER A 306 8.00 17.28 -43.42
CA SER A 306 9.08 18.21 -43.70
C SER A 306 10.19 18.08 -42.66
N PHE A 307 11.38 17.78 -43.15
CA PHE A 307 12.64 17.74 -42.41
C PHE A 307 12.99 19.17 -41.97
N ASN A 308 12.98 19.44 -40.66
CA ASN A 308 13.47 20.70 -40.10
C ASN A 308 14.98 20.57 -39.84
N ASP A 309 15.74 21.46 -40.48
CA ASP A 309 17.19 21.64 -40.32
C ASP A 309 17.62 21.87 -38.86
N PRO A 310 18.67 21.18 -38.37
CA PRO A 310 19.35 21.58 -37.14
C PRO A 310 20.36 22.71 -37.40
N LYS A 311 20.13 23.83 -36.73
CA LYS A 311 21.02 25.01 -36.62
C LYS A 311 22.39 24.61 -36.05
N PRO A 312 23.53 25.05 -36.62
CA PRO A 312 24.84 24.79 -36.04
C PRO A 312 25.11 25.71 -34.83
N PHE A 313 25.43 25.10 -33.69
CA PHE A 313 25.95 25.78 -32.51
C PHE A 313 27.37 26.29 -32.78
N SER A 314 27.53 27.61 -32.73
CA SER A 314 28.84 28.27 -32.75
C SER A 314 29.53 28.11 -31.40
N ARG A 315 30.69 27.46 -31.39
CA ARG A 315 31.63 27.45 -30.25
C ARG A 315 32.41 28.78 -30.26
N GLN A 316 32.29 29.58 -29.22
CA GLN A 316 33.26 30.65 -28.95
C GLN A 316 34.49 30.04 -28.27
N ALA A 317 35.65 30.35 -28.84
CA ALA A 317 36.96 30.02 -28.30
C ALA A 317 37.32 31.05 -27.22
N THR A 318 37.72 30.56 -26.04
CA THR A 318 38.45 31.33 -25.03
C THR A 318 39.92 30.96 -25.14
N THR A 319 40.79 31.95 -25.19
CA THR A 319 42.26 31.83 -25.16
C THR A 319 42.79 33.11 -24.51
N PRO A 320 44.04 33.09 -24.03
CA PRO A 320 44.54 32.42 -22.83
C PRO A 320 44.53 33.31 -21.58
#